data_AF-A0A2D5ZFF8-F1
#
_entry.id   AF-A0A2D5ZFF8-F1
#
_cell.length_a   1.000
_cell.length_b   1.000
_cell.length_c   1.000
_cell.angle_alpha   90.00
_cell.angle_beta   90.00
_cell.angle_gamma   90.00
#
_symmetry.space_group_name_H-M   'P 1'
#
loop_
_entity.id
_entity.type
_entity.pdbx_description
1 polymer ?
#
loop_
_entity_poly.entity_id
_entity_poly.type
_entity_poly.pdbx_seq_one_letter_code
_entity_poly.pdbx_strand_id
1 'polypeptide(L)'
;MNAAGSGTWWRRMTAAAFFVAVLPAVGAPAAEDVLRTFDWSEPPATGQVREDALEIVNERDTPVTVTLLTIDDPGITGRAYALRGSVGYEAVQGSGYLEMWNHFSDGSRYFSRTLSDHGPMGRLSGTSPPRPFVLPFTISGDTPSPSKLVVNVVLPGRGRVRLSPVELLQFEHSVTFGVAQSAGAWWDQRTGGLVGGIAGTCLGLAGALIGMLGGLGRARRFVFTVMALTFAAGAVALVASFTAIVTSQPYAVFYPLLIVGLIATCVTGGVLPGIRKRYEQIEMRRMQAMDMT
;
A
#
# COMPACT_ATOMS: atom_id res chain seq x y z
N MET A 1 -28.91 57.14 -5.98
CA MET A 1 -27.87 56.93 -4.94
C MET A 1 -28.38 55.89 -3.95
N ASN A 2 -27.49 54.97 -3.57
CA ASN A 2 -27.59 53.86 -2.59
C ASN A 2 -28.38 52.62 -3.09
N ALA A 3 -27.76 51.56 -3.61
CA ALA A 3 -26.71 50.64 -3.12
C ALA A 3 -27.23 49.53 -2.19
N ALA A 4 -27.07 48.30 -2.70
CA ALA A 4 -26.74 47.04 -2.02
C ALA A 4 -27.69 46.44 -0.97
N GLY A 5 -28.03 45.16 -1.21
CA GLY A 5 -28.71 44.28 -0.26
C GLY A 5 -28.72 42.83 -0.74
N SER A 6 -27.59 42.33 -1.22
CA SER A 6 -27.37 40.92 -1.55
C SER A 6 -27.23 40.09 -0.28
N GLY A 7 -28.10 39.11 -0.07
CA GLY A 7 -27.86 38.14 0.99
C GLY A 7 -29.00 37.18 1.25
N THR A 8 -29.15 36.13 0.42
CA THR A 8 -29.62 34.79 0.81
C THR A 8 -29.78 33.88 -0.43
N TRP A 9 -28.68 33.46 -1.04
CA TRP A 9 -28.72 32.47 -2.14
C TRP A 9 -28.43 31.02 -1.71
N TRP A 10 -28.11 30.78 -0.43
CA TRP A 10 -27.64 29.47 0.06
C TRP A 10 -28.76 28.45 0.37
N ARG A 11 -30.02 28.87 0.51
CA ARG A 11 -31.13 28.00 0.95
C ARG A 11 -31.77 27.12 -0.13
N ARG A 12 -31.22 27.07 -1.35
CA ARG A 12 -31.81 26.30 -2.47
C ARG A 12 -30.78 25.49 -3.26
N MET A 13 -29.91 24.74 -2.58
CA MET A 13 -29.23 23.60 -3.22
C MET A 13 -30.08 22.35 -3.00
N THR A 14 -30.99 22.10 -3.94
CA THR A 14 -31.71 20.84 -4.07
C THR A 14 -30.71 19.70 -4.26
N ALA A 15 -30.91 18.67 -3.43
CA ALA A 15 -30.13 17.46 -3.33
C ALA A 15 -30.05 16.70 -4.66
N ALA A 16 -28.84 16.60 -5.19
CA ALA A 16 -28.39 15.47 -6.00
C ALA A 16 -26.93 15.22 -5.64
N ALA A 17 -26.71 14.90 -4.36
CA ALA A 17 -25.42 14.47 -3.89
C ALA A 17 -25.23 13.02 -4.35
N PHE A 18 -24.51 12.83 -5.46
CA PHE A 18 -23.81 11.59 -5.71
C PHE A 18 -22.69 11.48 -4.66
N PHE A 19 -23.07 11.06 -3.45
CA PHE A 19 -22.12 10.55 -2.48
C PHE A 19 -21.62 9.21 -3.04
N VAL A 20 -20.48 9.23 -3.72
CA VAL A 20 -19.64 8.03 -3.76
C VAL A 20 -19.03 7.93 -2.37
N ALA A 21 -19.83 7.41 -1.44
CA ALA A 21 -19.31 6.89 -0.20
C ALA A 21 -18.46 5.69 -0.59
N VAL A 22 -17.15 5.90 -0.68
CA VAL A 22 -16.19 4.79 -0.55
C VAL A 22 -16.30 4.36 0.91
N LEU A 23 -17.33 3.56 1.20
CA LEU A 23 -17.34 2.73 2.39
C LEU A 23 -16.07 1.87 2.27
N PRO A 24 -15.11 1.98 3.21
CA PRO A 24 -14.07 0.98 3.28
C PRO A 24 -14.81 -0.34 3.52
N ALA A 25 -14.84 -1.20 2.51
CA ALA A 25 -15.17 -2.59 2.73
C ALA A 25 -14.09 -3.08 3.68
N VAL A 26 -14.44 -3.18 4.96
CA VAL A 26 -13.63 -3.85 5.96
C VAL A 26 -13.56 -5.29 5.48
N GLY A 27 -12.50 -5.60 4.73
CA GLY A 27 -12.17 -6.97 4.38
C GLY A 27 -11.99 -7.69 5.70
N ALA A 28 -12.79 -8.72 5.95
CA ALA A 28 -12.51 -9.63 7.05
C ALA A 28 -11.05 -10.09 6.90
N PRO A 29 -10.26 -10.15 7.98
CA PRO A 29 -8.92 -10.70 7.90
C PRO A 29 -9.03 -12.09 7.29
N ALA A 30 -8.17 -12.38 6.30
CA ALA A 30 -8.06 -13.74 5.79
C ALA A 30 -7.80 -14.66 7.00
N ALA A 31 -8.63 -15.68 7.19
CA ALA A 31 -8.43 -16.65 8.26
C ALA A 31 -7.02 -17.24 8.11
N GLU A 32 -6.21 -17.01 9.12
CA GLU A 32 -4.81 -17.42 9.18
C GLU A 32 -4.70 -18.55 10.19
N ASP A 33 -4.34 -19.75 9.72
CA ASP A 33 -4.10 -20.89 10.58
C ASP A 33 -2.59 -21.09 10.76
N VAL A 34 -2.13 -20.95 12.00
CA VAL A 34 -0.75 -21.29 12.39
C VAL A 34 -0.63 -22.80 12.44
N LEU A 35 0.12 -23.39 11.50
CA LEU A 35 0.33 -24.83 11.44
C LEU A 35 1.40 -25.29 12.42
N ARG A 36 2.52 -24.56 12.49
CA ARG A 36 3.68 -24.90 13.31
C ARG A 36 4.49 -23.67 13.67
N THR A 37 5.13 -23.73 14.84
CA THR A 37 6.10 -22.73 15.31
C THR A 37 7.44 -23.42 15.54
N PHE A 38 8.52 -22.77 15.13
CA PHE A 38 9.90 -23.24 15.26
C PHE A 38 10.67 -22.23 16.12
N ASP A 39 11.03 -22.63 17.33
CA ASP A 39 11.67 -21.79 18.37
C ASP A 39 13.19 -21.94 18.44
N TRP A 40 13.78 -22.65 17.48
CA TRP A 40 15.22 -22.95 17.40
C TRP A 40 15.75 -23.87 18.51
N SER A 41 14.90 -24.69 19.15
CA SER A 41 15.36 -25.75 20.06
C SER A 41 16.43 -26.67 19.45
N GLU A 42 16.36 -26.87 18.12
CA GLU A 42 17.33 -27.61 17.32
C GLU A 42 17.95 -26.67 16.26
N PRO A 43 19.00 -25.90 16.61
CA PRO A 43 19.60 -24.96 15.68
C PRO A 43 20.41 -25.66 14.58
N PRO A 44 20.59 -25.03 13.41
CA PRO A 44 21.48 -25.54 12.38
C PRO A 44 22.93 -25.57 12.85
N ALA A 45 23.74 -26.48 12.29
CA ALA A 45 25.12 -26.71 12.71
C ALA A 45 26.03 -25.46 12.69
N THR A 46 25.74 -24.49 11.84
CA THR A 46 26.50 -23.23 11.68
C THR A 46 25.87 -22.03 12.41
N GLY A 47 24.76 -22.23 13.13
CA GLY A 47 24.08 -21.19 13.90
C GLY A 47 24.21 -21.37 15.41
N GLN A 48 24.09 -20.27 16.15
CA GLN A 48 24.04 -20.28 17.62
C GLN A 48 22.76 -19.64 18.10
N VAL A 49 22.08 -20.26 19.06
CA VAL A 49 20.93 -19.64 19.72
C VAL A 49 21.43 -18.72 20.82
N ARG A 50 21.01 -17.45 20.80
CA ARG A 50 21.27 -16.45 21.84
C ARG A 50 19.99 -15.67 22.09
N GLU A 51 19.58 -15.55 23.35
CA GLU A 51 18.39 -14.78 23.74
C GLU A 51 17.15 -15.14 22.90
N ASP A 52 16.90 -16.44 22.75
CA ASP A 52 15.77 -17.01 21.98
C ASP A 52 15.76 -16.66 20.47
N ALA A 53 16.89 -16.19 19.93
CA ALA A 53 17.07 -15.94 18.51
C ALA A 53 18.22 -16.78 17.93
N LEU A 54 18.02 -17.28 16.71
CA LEU A 54 19.06 -17.92 15.94
C LEU A 54 20.00 -16.88 15.33
N GLU A 55 21.25 -16.87 15.74
CA GLU A 55 22.31 -16.01 15.19
C GLU A 55 23.16 -16.77 14.16
N ILE A 56 23.27 -16.20 12.96
CA ILE A 56 24.13 -16.63 11.87
C ILE A 56 25.16 -15.54 11.59
N VAL A 57 26.44 -15.91 11.52
CA VAL A 57 27.54 -14.98 11.24
C VAL A 57 28.32 -15.47 10.02
N ASN A 58 28.52 -14.59 9.04
CA ASN A 58 29.52 -14.77 7.99
C ASN A 58 30.66 -13.79 8.22
N GLU A 59 31.85 -14.29 8.56
CA GLU A 59 33.06 -13.49 8.75
C GLU A 59 33.89 -13.37 7.45
N ARG A 60 33.53 -14.16 6.43
CA ARG A 60 34.26 -14.22 5.16
C ARG A 60 33.67 -13.25 4.14
N ASP A 61 34.52 -12.74 3.25
CA ASP A 61 34.10 -11.94 2.09
C ASP A 61 33.60 -12.82 0.92
N THR A 62 33.25 -14.08 1.19
CA THR A 62 32.71 -15.03 0.21
C THR A 62 31.25 -15.36 0.52
N PRO A 63 30.42 -15.62 -0.50
CA PRO A 63 29.03 -16.02 -0.29
C PRO A 63 28.90 -17.28 0.58
N VAL A 64 27.93 -17.27 1.49
CA VAL A 64 27.51 -18.44 2.25
C VAL A 64 25.99 -18.60 2.19
N THR A 65 25.55 -19.84 2.03
CA THR A 65 24.16 -20.24 2.20
C THR A 65 24.11 -21.15 3.42
N VAL A 66 23.29 -20.79 4.41
CA VAL A 66 23.08 -21.59 5.61
C VAL A 66 21.63 -22.05 5.62
N THR A 67 21.41 -23.36 5.66
CA THR A 67 20.08 -23.94 5.90
C THR A 67 19.71 -23.71 7.35
N LEU A 68 18.62 -22.97 7.56
CA LEU A 68 18.08 -22.61 8.86
C LEU A 68 17.15 -23.70 9.39
N LEU A 69 16.30 -24.23 8.51
CA LEU A 69 15.23 -25.16 8.86
C LEU A 69 14.92 -26.05 7.66
N THR A 70 14.69 -27.34 7.93
CA THR A 70 14.06 -28.27 6.99
C THR A 70 12.75 -28.76 7.62
N ILE A 71 11.65 -28.60 6.90
CA ILE A 71 10.33 -29.04 7.33
C ILE A 71 9.89 -30.16 6.40
N ASP A 72 10.02 -31.39 6.86
CA ASP A 72 9.43 -32.55 6.19
C ASP A 72 7.94 -32.63 6.52
N ASP A 73 7.16 -33.03 5.51
CA ASP A 73 5.70 -33.13 5.56
C ASP A 73 5.04 -31.91 6.24
N PRO A 74 5.02 -30.72 5.59
CA PRO A 74 4.65 -29.46 6.21
C PRO A 74 3.17 -29.38 6.65
N GLY A 75 2.32 -30.36 6.32
CA GLY A 75 0.90 -30.37 6.70
C GLY A 75 0.08 -29.27 6.03
N ILE A 76 0.59 -28.68 4.94
CA ILE A 76 -0.07 -27.62 4.20
C ILE A 76 -1.19 -28.21 3.35
N THR A 77 -2.43 -27.83 3.65
CA THR A 77 -3.62 -28.19 2.86
C THR A 77 -4.12 -27.02 2.01
N GLY A 78 -3.81 -25.79 2.43
CA GLY A 78 -4.17 -24.56 1.70
C GLY A 78 -3.38 -24.34 0.41
N ARG A 79 -3.92 -23.49 -0.46
CA ARG A 79 -3.27 -23.07 -1.73
C ARG A 79 -2.28 -21.92 -1.54
N ALA A 80 -2.34 -21.24 -0.40
CA ALA A 80 -1.45 -20.16 -0.04
C ALA A 80 -0.91 -20.42 1.37
N TYR A 81 0.39 -20.25 1.54
CA TYR A 81 1.08 -20.42 2.81
C TYR A 81 2.30 -19.51 2.89
N ALA A 82 2.80 -19.28 4.09
CA ALA A 82 4.00 -18.50 4.29
C ALA A 82 4.75 -18.95 5.54
N LEU A 83 6.07 -18.71 5.53
CA LEU A 83 6.84 -18.62 6.76
C LEU A 83 6.99 -17.16 7.16
N ARG A 84 6.75 -16.84 8.42
CA ARG A 84 6.97 -15.49 8.96
C ARG A 84 7.76 -15.52 10.26
N GLY A 85 8.37 -14.39 10.57
CA GLY A 85 9.06 -14.14 11.82
C GLY A 85 9.64 -12.73 11.83
N SER A 86 10.60 -12.49 12.71
CA SER A 86 11.38 -11.27 12.76
C SER A 86 12.84 -11.56 12.42
N VAL A 87 13.46 -10.66 11.68
CA VAL A 87 14.87 -10.71 11.30
C VAL A 87 15.53 -9.38 11.66
N GLY A 88 16.62 -9.45 12.39
CA GLY A 88 17.55 -8.33 12.61
C GLY A 88 18.89 -8.65 11.96
N TYR A 89 19.63 -7.63 11.54
CA TYR A 89 20.93 -7.85 10.91
C TYR A 89 21.89 -6.68 11.09
N GLU A 90 23.18 -6.98 11.07
CA GLU A 90 24.27 -6.02 11.28
C GLU A 90 25.34 -6.19 10.21
N ALA A 91 25.75 -5.07 9.61
CA ALA A 91 26.84 -4.98 8.66
C ALA A 91 26.80 -6.01 7.51
N VAL A 92 25.61 -6.36 7.04
CA VAL A 92 25.43 -7.27 5.90
C VAL A 92 25.92 -6.61 4.62
N GLN A 93 26.98 -7.14 4.04
CA GLN A 93 27.52 -6.68 2.77
C GLN A 93 26.69 -7.22 1.61
N GLY A 94 26.51 -6.40 0.58
CA GLY A 94 25.74 -6.76 -0.62
C GLY A 94 24.24 -6.91 -0.35
N SER A 95 23.58 -7.76 -1.14
CA SER A 95 22.15 -8.07 -1.02
C SER A 95 21.98 -9.50 -0.50
N GLY A 96 21.99 -9.66 0.82
CA GLY A 96 21.57 -10.90 1.48
C GLY A 96 20.05 -11.07 1.43
N TYR A 97 19.58 -12.29 1.64
CA TYR A 97 18.14 -12.61 1.63
C TYR A 97 17.86 -13.91 2.36
N LEU A 98 16.62 -14.06 2.82
CA LEU A 98 16.06 -15.34 3.18
C LEU A 98 15.45 -15.99 1.94
N GLU A 99 15.53 -17.31 1.85
CA GLU A 99 14.83 -18.07 0.83
C GLU A 99 14.12 -19.29 1.41
N MET A 100 13.00 -19.65 0.80
CA MET A 100 12.29 -20.90 1.07
C MET A 100 12.19 -21.67 -0.24
N TRP A 101 12.74 -22.88 -0.27
CA TRP A 101 12.50 -23.86 -1.31
C TRP A 101 11.34 -24.75 -0.94
N ASN A 102 10.45 -24.95 -1.92
CA ASN A 102 9.27 -25.78 -1.85
C ASN A 102 9.51 -26.98 -2.76
N HIS A 103 9.53 -28.16 -2.18
CA HIS A 103 9.67 -29.42 -2.88
C HIS A 103 8.30 -30.10 -2.94
N PHE A 104 7.90 -30.52 -4.14
CA PHE A 104 6.61 -31.15 -4.39
C PHE A 104 6.80 -32.64 -4.69
N SER A 105 5.73 -33.42 -4.49
CA SER A 105 5.75 -34.86 -4.67
C SER A 105 5.96 -35.30 -6.13
N ASP A 106 5.63 -34.44 -7.09
CA ASP A 106 5.90 -34.61 -8.52
C ASP A 106 7.37 -34.34 -8.90
N GLY A 107 8.22 -33.99 -7.92
CA GLY A 107 9.64 -33.66 -8.10
C GLY A 107 9.90 -32.22 -8.50
N SER A 108 8.85 -31.41 -8.75
CA SER A 108 9.01 -29.99 -9.04
C SER A 108 9.51 -29.22 -7.81
N ARG A 109 10.21 -28.12 -8.06
CA ARG A 109 10.77 -27.26 -7.01
C ARG A 109 10.60 -25.79 -7.37
N TYR A 110 10.13 -25.03 -6.40
CA TYR A 110 9.90 -23.59 -6.55
C TYR A 110 10.38 -22.86 -5.30
N PHE A 111 10.70 -21.57 -5.41
CA PHE A 111 11.24 -20.82 -4.29
C PHE A 111 10.55 -19.48 -4.07
N SER A 112 10.70 -18.96 -2.86
CA SER A 112 10.37 -17.60 -2.47
C SER A 112 11.59 -16.93 -1.84
N ARG A 113 11.80 -15.63 -2.07
CA ARG A 113 12.97 -14.88 -1.61
C ARG A 113 12.62 -13.48 -1.14
N THR A 114 13.30 -13.02 -0.10
CA THR A 114 13.19 -11.63 0.38
C THR A 114 14.14 -10.71 -0.40
N LEU A 115 13.77 -10.30 -1.62
CA LEU A 115 14.60 -9.46 -2.49
C LEU A 115 14.05 -8.05 -2.75
N SER A 116 12.93 -7.67 -2.13
CA SER A 116 12.35 -6.34 -2.28
C SER A 116 13.25 -5.26 -1.68
N ASP A 117 13.02 -3.98 -2.03
CA ASP A 117 13.77 -2.87 -1.43
C ASP A 117 13.31 -2.57 0.00
N HIS A 118 12.02 -2.78 0.29
CA HIS A 118 11.39 -2.47 1.57
C HIS A 118 10.34 -3.53 1.95
N GLY A 119 9.87 -3.45 3.19
CA GLY A 119 8.79 -4.29 3.71
C GLY A 119 9.24 -5.69 4.15
N PRO A 120 8.29 -6.60 4.45
CA PRO A 120 8.60 -7.93 4.98
C PRO A 120 9.39 -8.82 4.01
N MET A 121 9.29 -8.58 2.71
CA MET A 121 10.10 -9.26 1.69
C MET A 121 11.39 -8.48 1.35
N GLY A 122 11.74 -7.46 2.13
CA GLY A 122 12.93 -6.66 1.91
C GLY A 122 14.22 -7.48 1.98
N ARG A 123 15.21 -7.13 1.15
CA ARG A 123 16.57 -7.70 1.22
C ARG A 123 17.26 -7.38 2.54
N LEU A 124 18.27 -8.18 2.89
CA LEU A 124 19.16 -7.97 4.03
C LEU A 124 20.39 -7.21 3.51
N SER A 125 20.56 -5.96 3.91
CA SER A 125 21.70 -5.12 3.50
C SER A 125 21.97 -4.04 4.52
N GLY A 126 23.24 -3.85 4.89
CA GLY A 126 23.65 -2.93 5.94
C GLY A 126 23.23 -3.43 7.33
N THR A 127 22.59 -2.55 8.11
CA THR A 127 22.15 -2.82 9.48
C THR A 127 20.67 -2.48 9.63
N SER A 128 19.93 -3.33 10.36
CA SER A 128 18.53 -3.11 10.67
C SER A 128 18.19 -3.66 12.05
N PRO A 129 17.41 -2.93 12.86
CA PRO A 129 16.78 -3.51 14.05
C PRO A 129 15.85 -4.67 13.64
N PRO A 130 15.40 -5.51 14.59
CA PRO A 130 14.45 -6.57 14.30
C PRO A 130 13.24 -6.03 13.54
N ARG A 131 12.97 -6.62 12.37
CA ARG A 131 11.84 -6.27 11.51
C ARG A 131 11.13 -7.53 11.03
N PRO A 132 9.82 -7.48 10.76
CA PRO A 132 9.12 -8.63 10.23
C PRO A 132 9.70 -9.07 8.88
N PHE A 133 9.69 -10.37 8.64
CA PHE A 133 9.90 -10.96 7.33
C PHE A 133 8.78 -11.94 6.99
N VAL A 134 8.57 -12.15 5.68
CA VAL A 134 7.66 -13.18 5.17
C VAL A 134 8.30 -13.85 3.95
N LEU A 135 8.25 -15.18 3.92
CA LEU A 135 8.58 -16.03 2.77
C LEU A 135 7.30 -16.71 2.27
N PRO A 136 6.59 -16.06 1.35
CA PRO A 136 5.30 -16.56 0.92
C PRO A 136 5.36 -17.50 -0.27
N PHE A 137 4.33 -18.32 -0.42
CA PHE A 137 4.13 -19.13 -1.61
C PHE A 137 2.65 -19.36 -1.92
N THR A 138 2.30 -19.32 -3.20
CA THR A 138 0.97 -19.66 -3.70
C THR A 138 1.08 -20.76 -4.73
N ILE A 139 0.41 -21.87 -4.49
CA ILE A 139 0.36 -23.01 -5.40
C ILE A 139 -0.59 -22.68 -6.54
N SER A 140 -0.11 -22.79 -7.78
CA SER A 140 -0.88 -22.52 -9.00
C SER A 140 -1.32 -23.81 -9.69
N GLY A 141 -2.44 -23.77 -10.42
CA GLY A 141 -2.94 -24.93 -11.19
C GLY A 141 -3.21 -26.17 -10.34
N ASP A 142 -2.92 -27.36 -10.87
CA ASP A 142 -3.17 -28.64 -10.18
C ASP A 142 -1.95 -29.17 -9.42
N THR A 143 -0.93 -28.33 -9.18
CA THR A 143 0.26 -28.73 -8.41
C THR A 143 -0.16 -29.22 -7.02
N PRO A 144 0.36 -30.38 -6.55
CA PRO A 144 0.04 -30.92 -5.23
C PRO A 144 0.59 -30.01 -4.11
N SER A 145 0.25 -30.33 -2.85
CA SER A 145 0.89 -29.69 -1.70
C SER A 145 2.39 -30.00 -1.64
N PRO A 146 3.22 -29.08 -1.10
CA PRO A 146 4.64 -29.34 -0.93
C PRO A 146 4.85 -30.48 0.07
N SER A 147 5.76 -31.40 -0.26
CA SER A 147 6.16 -32.50 0.64
C SER A 147 7.30 -32.11 1.56
N LYS A 148 8.05 -31.04 1.24
CA LYS A 148 9.15 -30.53 2.06
C LYS A 148 9.42 -29.05 1.80
N LEU A 149 9.71 -28.32 2.86
CA LEU A 149 10.21 -26.95 2.81
C LEU A 149 11.65 -26.87 3.31
N VAL A 150 12.50 -26.11 2.63
CA VAL A 150 13.88 -25.84 3.08
C VAL A 150 14.09 -24.34 3.13
N VAL A 151 14.42 -23.83 4.32
CA VAL A 151 14.62 -22.40 4.56
C VAL A 151 16.10 -22.13 4.69
N ASN A 152 16.59 -21.14 3.95
CA ASN A 152 17.99 -20.72 4.01
C ASN A 152 18.10 -19.22 4.25
N VAL A 153 19.23 -18.82 4.84
CA VAL A 153 19.76 -17.46 4.71
C VAL A 153 20.93 -17.47 3.74
N VAL A 154 20.96 -16.50 2.83
CA VAL A 154 22.04 -16.30 1.87
C VAL A 154 22.70 -14.96 2.17
N LEU A 155 24.00 -15.00 2.49
CA LEU A 155 24.83 -13.82 2.71
C LEU A 155 25.92 -13.78 1.64
N PRO A 156 25.96 -12.77 0.77
CA PRO A 156 26.93 -12.72 -0.33
C PRO A 156 28.34 -12.32 0.13
N GLY A 157 28.48 -11.80 1.36
CA GLY A 157 29.75 -11.47 2.00
C GLY A 157 29.55 -11.41 3.51
N ARG A 158 30.32 -10.56 4.19
CA ARG A 158 30.28 -10.45 5.65
C ARG A 158 28.92 -9.98 6.15
N GLY A 159 28.55 -10.41 7.36
CA GLY A 159 27.36 -9.93 8.03
C GLY A 159 26.88 -10.85 9.13
N ARG A 160 26.04 -10.30 10.00
CA ARG A 160 25.35 -11.03 11.07
C ARG A 160 23.85 -10.94 10.87
N VAL A 161 23.15 -12.05 11.03
CA VAL A 161 21.69 -12.13 10.98
C VAL A 161 21.19 -12.81 12.24
N ARG A 162 20.15 -12.25 12.85
CA ARG A 162 19.43 -12.84 13.99
C ARG A 162 17.98 -13.08 13.58
N LEU A 163 17.47 -14.28 13.81
CA LEU A 163 16.09 -14.65 13.52
C LEU A 163 15.35 -15.02 14.81
N SER A 164 14.17 -14.43 15.00
CA SER A 164 13.22 -14.89 16.03
C SER A 164 12.65 -16.27 15.66
N PRO A 165 11.85 -16.89 16.54
CA PRO A 165 11.03 -18.05 16.16
C PRO A 165 10.25 -17.78 14.87
N VAL A 166 10.09 -18.85 14.08
CA VAL A 166 9.44 -18.82 12.76
C VAL A 166 8.13 -19.56 12.83
N GLU A 167 7.10 -18.98 12.24
CA GLU A 167 5.77 -19.59 12.14
C GLU A 167 5.49 -20.01 10.71
N LEU A 168 5.00 -21.24 10.53
CA LEU A 168 4.40 -21.70 9.29
C LEU A 168 2.90 -21.47 9.35
N LEU A 169 2.40 -20.72 8.39
CA LEU A 169 1.01 -20.32 8.27
C LEU A 169 0.41 -20.86 6.98
N GLN A 170 -0.86 -21.22 7.02
CA GLN A 170 -1.66 -21.41 5.81
C GLN A 170 -2.87 -20.48 5.79
N PHE A 171 -3.39 -20.25 4.58
CA PHE A 171 -4.51 -19.37 4.36
C PHE A 171 -5.60 -20.10 3.58
N GLU A 172 -6.84 -19.86 4.00
CA GLU A 172 -8.03 -20.49 3.42
C GLU A 172 -8.28 -20.07 1.96
N HIS A 173 -7.80 -18.87 1.59
CA HIS A 173 -7.87 -18.32 0.23
C HIS A 173 -6.48 -17.90 -0.28
N SER A 174 -6.33 -17.80 -1.61
CA SER A 174 -5.09 -17.30 -2.22
C SER A 174 -4.82 -15.86 -1.79
N VAL A 175 -3.87 -15.66 -0.88
CA VAL A 175 -3.48 -14.33 -0.41
C VAL A 175 -2.37 -13.79 -1.32
N THR A 176 -2.45 -12.51 -1.67
CA THR A 176 -1.33 -11.84 -2.35
C THR A 176 -0.30 -11.47 -1.30
N PHE A 177 0.74 -12.27 -1.22
CA PHE A 177 1.82 -12.03 -0.28
C PHE A 177 2.79 -10.95 -0.78
N GLY A 178 3.33 -10.16 0.15
CA GLY A 178 4.06 -8.92 -0.15
C GLY A 178 3.38 -7.68 0.45
N VAL A 179 2.17 -7.87 0.96
CA VAL A 179 1.46 -6.90 1.80
C VAL A 179 1.14 -7.63 3.10
N ALA A 180 1.98 -7.49 4.12
CA ALA A 180 1.47 -7.74 5.45
C ALA A 180 0.31 -6.75 5.61
N GLN A 181 -0.93 -7.23 5.59
CA GLN A 181 -2.02 -6.45 6.14
C GLN A 181 -1.63 -6.28 7.60
N SER A 182 -1.16 -5.08 7.94
CA SER A 182 -0.98 -4.70 9.34
C SER A 182 -2.34 -4.98 9.98
N ALA A 183 -2.41 -5.79 11.04
CA ALA A 183 -3.67 -5.98 11.75
C ALA A 183 -4.26 -4.59 12.07
N GLY A 184 -5.47 -4.31 11.59
CA GLY A 184 -6.10 -2.98 11.70
C GLY A 184 -5.88 -2.00 10.54
N ALA A 185 -5.22 -2.40 9.45
CA ALA A 185 -5.14 -1.62 8.22
C ALA A 185 -6.52 -1.50 7.55
N TRP A 186 -6.91 -0.29 7.13
CA TRP A 186 -8.21 -0.09 6.47
C TRP A 186 -8.32 -0.81 5.13
N TRP A 187 -7.20 -0.93 4.42
CA TRP A 187 -7.11 -1.69 3.17
C TRP A 187 -5.67 -2.09 2.84
N ASP A 188 -5.52 -2.98 1.87
CA ASP A 188 -4.23 -3.47 1.37
C ASP A 188 -3.61 -2.54 0.30
N GLN A 189 -2.37 -2.84 -0.12
CA GLN A 189 -1.63 -2.03 -1.09
C GLN A 189 -2.29 -2.01 -2.47
N ARG A 190 -2.96 -3.10 -2.85
CA ARG A 190 -3.68 -3.17 -4.13
C ARG A 190 -4.86 -2.22 -4.13
N THR A 191 -5.69 -2.28 -3.08
CA THR A 191 -6.83 -1.38 -2.90
C THR A 191 -6.37 0.07 -2.80
N GLY A 192 -5.29 0.35 -2.05
CA GLY A 192 -4.69 1.69 -2.00
C GLY A 192 -4.26 2.21 -3.37
N GLY A 193 -3.65 1.35 -4.20
CA GLY A 193 -3.29 1.66 -5.58
C GLY A 193 -4.52 1.92 -6.48
N LEU A 194 -5.58 1.13 -6.35
CA LEU A 194 -6.83 1.32 -7.08
C LEU A 194 -7.53 2.62 -6.68
N VAL A 195 -7.60 2.93 -5.38
CA VAL A 195 -8.17 4.17 -4.85
C VAL A 195 -7.40 5.37 -5.42
N GLY A 196 -6.07 5.35 -5.35
CA GLY A 196 -5.23 6.42 -5.91
C GLY A 196 -5.41 6.58 -7.42
N GLY A 197 -5.41 5.47 -8.16
CA GLY A 197 -5.57 5.48 -9.62
C GLY A 197 -6.93 6.03 -10.07
N ILE A 198 -8.03 5.48 -9.52
CA ILE A 198 -9.39 5.91 -9.86
C ILE A 198 -9.59 7.37 -9.49
N ALA A 199 -9.22 7.76 -8.27
CA ALA A 199 -9.37 9.14 -7.82
C ALA A 199 -8.55 10.11 -8.69
N GLY A 200 -7.30 9.76 -9.02
CA GLY A 200 -6.45 10.54 -9.91
C GLY A 200 -7.05 10.72 -11.29
N THR A 201 -7.58 9.66 -11.91
CA THR A 201 -8.24 9.74 -13.22
C THR A 201 -9.49 10.61 -13.16
N CYS A 202 -10.35 10.44 -12.14
CA CYS A 202 -11.55 11.26 -11.96
C CYS A 202 -11.20 12.75 -11.79
N LEU A 203 -10.18 13.06 -10.98
CA LEU A 203 -9.70 14.44 -10.78
C LEU A 203 -9.14 15.03 -12.08
N GLY A 204 -8.37 14.25 -12.84
CA GLY A 204 -7.84 14.68 -14.14
C GLY A 204 -8.94 15.01 -15.14
N LEU A 205 -9.95 14.14 -15.28
CA LEU A 205 -11.10 14.35 -16.16
C LEU A 205 -11.95 15.54 -15.72
N ALA A 206 -12.22 15.68 -14.42
CA ALA A 206 -12.94 16.82 -13.87
C ALA A 206 -12.18 18.14 -14.12
N GLY A 207 -10.86 18.15 -13.90
CA GLY A 207 -10.00 19.30 -14.17
C GLY A 207 -9.99 19.71 -15.64
N ALA A 208 -9.90 18.73 -16.56
CA ALA A 208 -9.97 18.97 -17.99
C ALA A 208 -11.33 19.57 -18.40
N LEU A 209 -12.42 19.03 -17.88
CA LEU A 209 -13.78 19.53 -18.15
C LEU A 209 -13.98 20.95 -17.61
N ILE A 210 -13.54 21.23 -16.38
CA ILE A 210 -13.55 22.57 -15.77
C ILE A 210 -12.75 23.56 -16.61
N GLY A 211 -11.53 23.17 -17.03
CA GLY A 211 -10.66 24.01 -17.85
C GLY A 211 -11.28 24.34 -19.21
N MET A 212 -11.88 23.34 -19.88
CA MET A 212 -12.57 23.51 -21.15
C MET A 212 -13.80 24.43 -21.03
N LEU A 213 -14.72 24.14 -20.09
CA LEU A 213 -15.94 24.93 -19.91
C LEU A 213 -15.65 26.34 -19.41
N GLY A 214 -14.67 26.49 -18.52
CA GLY A 214 -14.18 27.78 -18.03
C GLY A 214 -13.53 28.60 -19.13
N GLY A 215 -12.77 27.96 -20.03
CA GLY A 215 -12.19 28.62 -21.21
C GLY A 215 -13.25 29.09 -22.21
N LEU A 216 -14.33 28.31 -22.38
CA LEU A 216 -15.45 28.64 -23.26
C LEU A 216 -16.43 29.65 -22.64
N GLY A 217 -16.30 30.00 -21.36
CA GLY A 217 -17.25 30.85 -20.66
C GLY A 217 -18.66 30.26 -20.52
N ARG A 218 -18.81 28.94 -20.68
CA ARG A 218 -20.10 28.24 -20.62
C ARG A 218 -20.33 27.60 -19.25
N ALA A 219 -21.59 27.31 -18.93
CA ALA A 219 -22.00 26.49 -17.78
C ALA A 219 -21.41 26.92 -16.42
N ARG A 220 -21.33 28.24 -16.15
CA ARG A 220 -20.74 28.82 -14.93
C ARG A 220 -21.16 28.10 -13.64
N ARG A 221 -22.46 27.88 -13.45
CA ARG A 221 -23.01 27.21 -12.26
C ARG A 221 -22.50 25.77 -12.12
N PHE A 222 -22.46 25.02 -13.22
CA PHE A 222 -21.94 23.65 -13.22
C PHE A 222 -20.47 23.62 -12.86
N VAL A 223 -19.63 24.48 -13.48
CA VAL A 223 -18.20 24.55 -13.20
C VAL A 223 -17.93 24.84 -11.73
N PHE A 224 -18.57 25.86 -11.15
CA PHE A 224 -18.37 26.17 -9.72
C PHE A 224 -18.90 25.06 -8.80
N THR A 225 -19.97 24.35 -9.19
CA THR A 225 -20.48 23.22 -8.41
C THR A 225 -19.49 22.07 -8.41
N VAL A 226 -18.97 21.66 -9.57
CA VAL A 226 -17.97 20.60 -9.68
C VAL A 226 -16.69 20.99 -8.92
N MET A 227 -16.22 22.23 -9.06
CA MET A 227 -15.07 22.71 -8.28
C MET A 227 -15.32 22.65 -6.77
N ALA A 228 -16.49 23.07 -6.30
CA ALA A 228 -16.83 23.02 -4.87
C ALA A 228 -16.88 21.57 -4.36
N LEU A 229 -17.45 20.65 -5.11
CA LEU A 229 -17.49 19.23 -4.78
C LEU A 229 -16.09 18.62 -4.74
N THR A 230 -15.25 18.90 -5.75
CA THR A 230 -13.86 18.43 -5.80
C THR A 230 -13.05 18.95 -4.62
N PHE A 231 -13.21 20.23 -4.27
CA PHE A 231 -12.54 20.83 -3.12
C PHE A 231 -13.00 20.19 -1.80
N ALA A 232 -14.31 20.00 -1.61
CA ALA A 232 -14.86 19.37 -0.42
C ALA A 232 -14.39 17.92 -0.27
N ALA A 233 -14.42 17.14 -1.35
CA ALA A 233 -13.90 15.77 -1.36
C ALA A 233 -12.40 15.73 -1.02
N GLY A 234 -11.61 16.67 -1.56
CA GLY A 234 -10.19 16.81 -1.23
C GLY A 234 -9.95 17.12 0.25
N ALA A 235 -10.74 18.02 0.84
CA ALA A 235 -10.64 18.35 2.26
C ALA A 235 -10.98 17.15 3.16
N VAL A 236 -12.01 16.38 2.81
CA VAL A 236 -12.35 15.12 3.53
C VAL A 236 -11.21 14.11 3.42
N ALA A 237 -10.62 13.94 2.24
CA ALA A 237 -9.48 13.04 2.03
C ALA A 237 -8.24 13.45 2.85
N LEU A 238 -7.97 14.76 2.99
CA LEU A 238 -6.90 15.27 3.86
C LEU A 238 -7.13 14.95 5.33
N VAL A 239 -8.37 15.16 5.82
CA VAL A 239 -8.73 14.81 7.21
C VAL A 239 -8.59 13.31 7.44
N ALA A 240 -9.05 12.49 6.49
CA ALA A 240 -8.91 11.03 6.56
C ALA A 240 -7.43 10.60 6.57
N SER A 241 -6.59 11.23 5.73
CA SER A 241 -5.15 10.96 5.71
C SER A 241 -4.47 11.33 7.03
N PHE A 242 -4.78 12.50 7.60
CA PHE A 242 -4.25 12.90 8.91
C PHE A 242 -4.68 11.93 10.00
N THR A 243 -5.95 11.50 9.99
CA THR A 243 -6.47 10.49 10.92
C THR A 243 -5.73 9.17 10.78
N ALA A 244 -5.45 8.74 9.54
CA ALA A 244 -4.68 7.53 9.25
C ALA A 244 -3.24 7.63 9.80
N ILE A 245 -2.58 8.79 9.66
CA ILE A 245 -1.25 9.03 10.24
C ILE A 245 -1.29 8.93 11.78
N VAL A 246 -2.26 9.59 12.42
CA VAL A 246 -2.39 9.59 13.90
C VAL A 246 -2.71 8.19 14.43
N THR A 247 -3.47 7.39 13.68
CA THR A 247 -3.81 6.00 14.03
C THR A 247 -2.76 4.98 13.57
N SER A 248 -1.57 5.44 13.14
CA SER A 248 -0.45 4.60 12.70
C SER A 248 -0.81 3.62 11.58
N GLN A 249 -1.70 4.03 10.67
CA GLN A 249 -2.06 3.26 9.49
C GLN A 249 -0.87 3.13 8.52
N PRO A 250 -0.78 2.04 7.76
CA PRO A 250 0.33 1.81 6.83
C PRO A 250 0.32 2.78 5.66
N TYR A 251 1.48 2.91 4.99
CA TYR A 251 1.68 3.79 3.82
C TYR A 251 0.61 3.63 2.74
N ALA A 252 0.17 2.40 2.49
CA ALA A 252 -0.90 2.09 1.53
C ALA A 252 -2.24 2.81 1.81
N VAL A 253 -2.50 3.20 3.07
CA VAL A 253 -3.74 3.86 3.49
C VAL A 253 -3.60 5.37 3.45
N PHE A 254 -2.62 5.94 4.17
CA PHE A 254 -2.56 7.40 4.33
C PHE A 254 -2.05 8.11 3.07
N TYR A 255 -1.15 7.51 2.29
CA TYR A 255 -0.46 8.19 1.19
C TYR A 255 -1.37 8.51 0.00
N PRO A 256 -2.21 7.57 -0.51
CA PRO A 256 -3.16 7.89 -1.57
C PRO A 256 -4.14 8.98 -1.16
N LEU A 257 -4.66 8.93 0.06
CA LEU A 257 -5.55 9.95 0.62
C LEU A 257 -4.88 11.32 0.72
N LEU A 258 -3.61 11.34 1.15
CA LEU A 258 -2.83 12.58 1.28
C LEU A 258 -2.67 13.27 -0.07
N ILE A 259 -2.21 12.51 -1.08
CA ILE A 259 -1.94 13.05 -2.42
C ILE A 259 -3.23 13.51 -3.09
N VAL A 260 -4.27 12.67 -3.08
CA VAL A 260 -5.57 13.01 -3.68
C VAL A 260 -6.14 14.24 -3.00
N GLY A 261 -6.09 14.30 -1.66
CA GLY A 261 -6.56 15.44 -0.90
C GLY A 261 -5.79 16.73 -1.20
N LEU A 262 -4.45 16.66 -1.22
CA LEU A 262 -3.59 17.81 -1.46
C LEU A 262 -3.75 18.33 -2.89
N ILE A 263 -3.76 17.45 -3.90
CA ILE A 263 -3.97 17.85 -5.30
C ILE A 263 -5.36 18.48 -5.46
N ALA A 264 -6.42 17.81 -4.99
CA ALA A 264 -7.79 18.29 -5.16
C ALA A 264 -8.01 19.66 -4.51
N THR A 265 -7.48 19.89 -3.30
CA THR A 265 -7.64 21.17 -2.59
C THR A 265 -6.74 22.27 -3.14
N CYS A 266 -5.44 22.02 -3.31
CA CYS A 266 -4.49 23.02 -3.77
C CYS A 266 -4.72 23.42 -5.23
N VAL A 267 -4.95 22.45 -6.13
CA VAL A 267 -5.18 22.76 -7.55
C VAL A 267 -6.51 23.49 -7.73
N THR A 268 -7.60 22.98 -7.15
CA THR A 268 -8.92 23.60 -7.29
C THR A 268 -8.94 24.98 -6.63
N GLY A 269 -8.35 25.11 -5.44
CA GLY A 269 -8.24 26.38 -4.72
C GLY A 269 -7.39 27.41 -5.48
N GLY A 270 -6.25 26.99 -6.03
CA GLY A 270 -5.35 27.86 -6.79
C GLY A 270 -5.94 28.34 -8.13
N VAL A 271 -6.74 27.50 -8.80
CA VAL A 271 -7.35 27.84 -10.10
C VAL A 271 -8.62 28.70 -9.95
N LEU A 272 -9.29 28.64 -8.80
CA LEU A 272 -10.57 29.33 -8.56
C LEU A 272 -10.56 30.85 -8.87
N PRO A 273 -9.56 31.64 -8.44
CA PRO A 273 -9.52 33.08 -8.75
C PRO A 273 -9.42 33.34 -10.26
N GLY A 274 -8.62 32.53 -10.97
CA GLY A 274 -8.43 32.65 -12.41
C GLY A 274 -9.71 32.38 -13.19
N ILE A 275 -10.45 31.34 -12.81
CA ILE A 275 -11.74 31.01 -13.44
C ILE A 275 -12.79 32.08 -13.16
N ARG A 276 -12.89 32.59 -11.92
CA ARG A 276 -13.80 33.69 -11.58
C ARG A 276 -13.57 34.92 -12.45
N LYS A 277 -12.32 35.37 -12.53
CA LYS A 277 -11.93 36.53 -13.34
C LYS A 277 -12.26 36.34 -14.83
N ARG A 278 -12.08 35.13 -15.37
CA ARG A 278 -12.42 34.83 -16.77
C ARG A 278 -13.91 34.94 -17.05
N TYR A 279 -14.76 34.37 -16.19
CA TYR A 279 -16.20 34.49 -16.37
C TYR A 279 -16.65 35.95 -16.28
N GLU A 280 -16.12 36.72 -15.33
CA GLU A 280 -16.40 38.16 -15.21
C GLU A 280 -15.98 38.94 -16.46
N GLN A 281 -14.82 38.65 -17.04
CA GLN A 281 -14.36 39.28 -18.29
C GLN A 281 -15.27 38.97 -19.49
N ILE A 282 -15.74 37.73 -19.60
CA ILE A 282 -16.66 37.33 -20.68
C ILE A 282 -18.01 38.03 -20.50
N GLU A 283 -18.48 38.16 -19.26
CA GLU A 283 -19.73 38.87 -18.94
C GLU A 283 -19.62 40.37 -19.26
N MET A 284 -18.50 41.02 -18.90
CA MET A 284 -18.23 42.43 -19.24
C MET A 284 -18.19 42.67 -20.75
N ARG A 285 -17.51 41.80 -21.51
CA ARG A 285 -17.47 41.90 -22.98
C ARG A 285 -18.86 41.75 -23.61
N ARG A 286 -19.71 40.92 -23.01
CA ARG A 286 -21.09 40.73 -23.47
C ARG A 286 -21.94 41.98 -23.24
N MET A 287 -21.80 42.62 -22.08
CA MET A 287 -22.49 43.89 -21.79
C MET A 287 -22.06 44.99 -22.76
N GLN A 288 -20.75 45.17 -22.96
CA GLN A 288 -20.20 46.17 -23.90
C GLN A 288 -20.71 46.00 -25.33
N ALA A 289 -20.89 44.75 -25.79
CA ALA A 289 -21.41 44.48 -27.13
C ALA A 289 -22.91 44.81 -27.27
N MET A 290 -23.69 44.70 -26.18
CA MET A 290 -25.12 45.04 -26.18
C MET A 290 -25.36 46.55 -26.10
N ASP A 291 -24.43 47.32 -25.54
CA ASP A 291 -24.51 48.79 -25.49
C ASP A 291 -24.18 49.46 -26.84
N MET A 292 -23.57 48.73 -27.78
CA MET A 292 -23.18 49.23 -29.11
C MET A 292 -24.25 49.03 -30.21
N THR A 293 -25.39 48.40 -29.88
CA THR A 293 -26.51 48.11 -30.80
C THR A 293 -27.74 48.91 -30.43
#